data_AF-X0TZZ5-F1
#
_entry.id   AF-X0TZZ5-F1
#
_cell.length_a   1.000
_cell.length_b   1.000
_cell.length_c   1.000
_cell.angle_alpha   90.00
_cell.angle_beta   90.00
_cell.angle_gamma   90.00
#
_symmetry.space_group_name_H-M   'P 1'
#
loop_
_entity.id
_entity.type
_entity.pdbx_description
1 polymer ?
#
loop_
_entity_poly.entity_id
_entity_poly.type
_entity_poly.pdbx_seq_one_letter_code
_entity_poly.pdbx_strand_id
1 'polypeptide(L)'
;RIELGVFETLQESLSHINDRIESLYKEVYPSRNIESIMGIGENLGASIISMIGNPDRFSSQSKLRCFAGIIPRQDSSGETNKKGLSITQEGPTRLRRDLYLSAEIARQWDPPLAKIYYEEMVNKGHCHKQAVCAVATHLINRICCVLKENRPYELRDLDGKPISSKEAKRMIKEKFNVPEEIRQRTRSRKSSKNKKEERIRNLFARQLDAPQNSYTIPPKDILQKLEKIVK
;
A
#
# COMPACT_ATOMS: atom_id res chain seq x y z
N ARG A 1 30.96 -14.95 17.91
CA ARG A 1 30.77 -14.41 19.28
C ARG A 1 30.54 -12.90 19.27
N ILE A 2 31.35 -12.11 18.55
CA ILE A 2 31.16 -10.64 18.41
C ILE A 2 29.85 -10.29 17.70
N GLU A 3 29.53 -10.96 16.59
CA GLU A 3 28.28 -10.71 15.84
C GLU A 3 27.01 -10.98 16.67
N LEU A 4 27.04 -11.98 17.55
CA LEU A 4 25.92 -12.29 18.44
C LEU A 4 25.71 -11.17 19.47
N GLY A 5 26.78 -10.66 20.07
CA GLY A 5 26.70 -9.53 21.01
C GLY A 5 26.25 -8.22 20.34
N VAL A 6 26.64 -7.98 19.09
CA VAL A 6 26.13 -6.84 18.31
C VAL A 6 24.63 -7.00 18.03
N PHE A 7 24.18 -8.20 17.74
CA PHE A 7 22.76 -8.47 17.54
C PHE A 7 21.94 -8.26 18.82
N GLU A 8 22.41 -8.77 19.96
CA GLU A 8 21.75 -8.63 21.27
C GLU A 8 21.63 -7.15 21.68
N THR A 9 22.70 -6.37 21.57
CA THR A 9 22.68 -4.93 21.89
C THR A 9 21.73 -4.12 20.98
N LEU A 10 21.62 -4.49 19.71
CA LEU A 10 20.63 -3.89 18.79
C LEU A 10 19.20 -4.27 19.18
N GLN A 11 18.95 -5.50 19.62
CA GLN A 11 17.64 -5.91 20.13
C GLN A 11 17.23 -5.13 21.37
N GLU A 12 18.14 -4.94 22.32
CA GLU A 12 17.91 -4.14 23.52
C GLU A 12 17.60 -2.68 23.16
N SER A 13 18.38 -2.10 22.24
CA SER A 13 18.15 -0.74 21.76
C SER A 13 16.79 -0.58 21.07
N LEU A 14 16.36 -1.57 20.27
CA LEU A 14 15.05 -1.58 19.65
C LEU A 14 13.93 -1.69 20.70
N SER A 15 14.10 -2.53 21.72
CA SER A 15 13.13 -2.64 22.81
C SER A 15 12.94 -1.31 23.52
N HIS A 16 14.05 -0.67 23.92
CA HIS A 16 14.00 0.63 24.59
C HIS A 16 13.31 1.72 23.76
N ILE A 17 13.56 1.74 22.44
CA ILE A 17 12.88 2.67 21.53
C ILE A 17 11.38 2.37 21.45
N ASN A 18 10.99 1.11 21.35
CA ASN A 18 9.57 0.72 21.29
C ASN A 18 8.83 1.10 22.57
N ASP A 19 9.43 0.84 23.74
CA ASP A 19 8.85 1.21 25.04
C ASP A 19 8.68 2.73 25.14
N ARG A 20 9.66 3.49 24.64
CA ARG A 20 9.59 4.96 24.60
C ARG A 20 8.49 5.46 23.67
N ILE A 21 8.34 4.84 22.49
CA ILE A 21 7.26 5.16 21.54
C ILE A 21 5.90 4.87 22.19
N GLU A 22 5.75 3.73 22.84
CA GLU A 22 4.50 3.35 23.48
C GLU A 22 4.12 4.32 24.60
N SER A 23 5.09 4.72 25.44
CA SER A 23 4.89 5.71 26.49
C SER A 23 4.45 7.05 25.94
N LEU A 24 5.15 7.58 24.93
CA LEU A 24 4.81 8.86 24.29
C LEU A 24 3.46 8.79 23.57
N TYR A 25 3.15 7.65 22.97
CA TYR A 25 1.89 7.45 22.29
C TYR A 25 0.71 7.45 23.27
N LYS A 26 0.85 6.83 24.45
CA LYS A 26 -0.14 6.91 25.53
C LYS A 26 -0.33 8.35 26.04
N GLU A 27 0.75 9.13 26.12
CA GLU A 27 0.69 10.52 26.57
C GLU A 27 -0.03 11.43 25.56
N VAL A 28 0.34 11.33 24.28
CA VAL A 28 -0.20 12.17 23.20
C VAL A 28 -1.63 11.78 22.82
N TYR A 29 -1.97 10.49 22.87
CA TYR A 29 -3.29 10.00 22.48
C TYR A 29 -3.81 8.90 23.44
N PRO A 30 -4.21 9.28 24.68
CA PRO A 30 -4.60 8.32 25.71
C PRO A 30 -5.81 7.46 25.34
N SER A 31 -6.72 7.98 24.51
CA SER A 31 -7.96 7.28 24.17
C SER A 31 -7.73 6.05 23.30
N ARG A 32 -6.62 6.00 22.53
CA ARG A 32 -6.28 4.92 21.59
C ARG A 32 -7.43 4.51 20.65
N ASN A 33 -8.42 5.39 20.47
CA ASN A 33 -9.62 5.09 19.69
C ASN A 33 -9.31 4.77 18.22
N ILE A 34 -8.16 5.21 17.69
CA ILE A 34 -7.75 4.88 16.32
C ILE A 34 -7.54 3.37 16.11
N GLU A 35 -7.16 2.63 17.15
CA GLU A 35 -6.90 1.18 17.11
C GLU A 35 -8.17 0.34 17.01
N SER A 36 -9.33 0.94 17.28
CA SER A 36 -10.63 0.31 17.02
C SER A 36 -10.90 0.12 15.52
N ILE A 37 -10.19 0.86 14.65
CA ILE A 37 -10.22 0.61 13.22
C ILE A 37 -9.37 -0.62 12.92
N MET A 38 -10.04 -1.70 12.52
CA MET A 38 -9.37 -2.96 12.15
C MET A 38 -8.26 -2.72 11.12
N GLY A 39 -7.04 -3.12 11.46
CA GLY A 39 -5.85 -2.90 10.63
C GLY A 39 -4.92 -1.80 11.15
N ILE A 40 -5.32 -1.03 12.15
CA ILE A 40 -4.47 -0.10 12.88
C ILE A 40 -4.17 -0.69 14.25
N GLY A 41 -2.91 -1.10 14.47
CA GLY A 41 -2.41 -1.48 15.80
C GLY A 41 -1.53 -0.37 16.37
N GLU A 42 -0.99 -0.58 17.58
CA GLU A 42 -0.23 0.43 18.33
C GLU A 42 0.87 1.13 17.51
N ASN A 43 1.72 0.36 16.82
CA ASN A 43 2.82 0.91 16.01
C ASN A 43 2.32 1.78 14.84
N LEU A 44 1.28 1.31 14.13
CA LEU A 44 0.69 2.06 13.01
C LEU A 44 -0.11 3.26 13.53
N GLY A 45 -0.81 3.11 14.65
CA GLY A 45 -1.56 4.18 15.31
C GLY A 45 -0.65 5.32 15.74
N ALA A 46 0.42 5.00 16.46
CA ALA A 46 1.45 5.97 16.87
C ALA A 46 2.06 6.69 15.66
N SER A 47 2.42 5.94 14.61
CA SER A 47 2.98 6.48 13.38
C SER A 47 1.99 7.44 12.68
N ILE A 48 0.74 7.01 12.46
CA ILE A 48 -0.30 7.82 11.82
C ILE A 48 -0.58 9.10 12.62
N ILE A 49 -0.74 8.98 13.94
CA ILE A 49 -1.02 10.12 14.82
C ILE A 49 0.15 11.09 14.84
N SER A 50 1.40 10.62 14.89
CA SER A 50 2.57 11.49 14.84
C SER A 50 2.63 12.33 13.55
N MET A 51 2.18 11.78 12.42
CA MET A 51 2.20 12.46 11.13
C MET A 51 0.99 13.38 10.92
N ILE A 52 -0.19 12.99 11.41
CA ILE A 52 -1.40 13.81 11.32
C ILE A 52 -1.32 14.98 12.31
N GLY A 53 -0.83 14.74 13.53
CA GLY A 53 -0.81 15.71 14.62
C GLY A 53 -2.23 16.08 15.04
N ASN A 54 -2.50 17.38 15.19
CA ASN A 54 -3.84 17.88 15.47
C ASN A 54 -4.78 17.66 14.25
N PRO A 55 -5.85 16.86 14.37
CA PRO A 55 -6.80 16.63 13.27
C PRO A 55 -7.61 17.87 12.87
N ASP A 56 -7.77 18.85 13.77
CA ASP A 56 -8.55 20.06 13.52
C ASP A 56 -7.83 21.07 12.63
N ARG A 57 -6.52 20.91 12.39
CA ARG A 57 -5.79 21.70 11.39
C ARG A 57 -6.31 21.48 9.96
N PHE A 58 -7.07 20.41 9.74
CA PHE A 58 -7.70 20.10 8.47
C PHE A 58 -9.17 20.51 8.47
N SER A 59 -9.53 21.50 7.65
CA SER A 59 -10.92 21.96 7.52
C SER A 59 -11.86 20.91 6.94
N SER A 60 -11.36 19.94 6.18
CA SER A 60 -12.15 18.84 5.65
C SER A 60 -11.34 17.55 5.50
N GLN A 61 -12.04 16.42 5.43
CA GLN A 61 -11.42 15.13 5.10
C GLN A 61 -10.67 15.17 3.76
N SER A 62 -11.13 15.98 2.81
CA SER A 62 -10.43 16.14 1.53
C SER A 62 -9.05 16.77 1.70
N LYS A 63 -8.90 17.76 2.58
CA LYS A 63 -7.59 18.36 2.88
C LYS A 63 -6.64 17.37 3.54
N LEU A 64 -7.15 16.51 4.42
CA LEU A 64 -6.35 15.43 5.00
C LEU A 64 -5.90 14.42 3.93
N ARG A 65 -6.76 14.04 2.99
CA ARG A 65 -6.39 13.18 1.85
C ARG A 65 -5.30 13.80 0.97
N CYS A 66 -5.42 15.09 0.69
CA CYS A 66 -4.40 15.85 -0.04
C CYS A 66 -3.06 15.82 0.71
N PHE A 67 -3.06 16.10 2.02
CA PHE A 67 -1.86 16.04 2.86
C PHE A 67 -1.22 14.64 2.86
N ALA A 68 -2.02 13.59 2.98
CA ALA A 68 -1.52 12.22 2.91
C ALA A 68 -1.04 11.81 1.52
N GLY A 69 -1.35 12.58 0.47
CA GLY A 69 -0.99 12.25 -0.90
C GLY A 69 -1.73 11.03 -1.45
N ILE A 70 -2.94 10.73 -0.95
CA ILE A 70 -3.81 9.65 -1.46
C ILE A 70 -4.96 10.27 -2.27
N ILE A 71 -4.58 11.01 -3.30
CA ILE A 71 -5.50 11.56 -4.31
C ILE A 71 -4.92 11.30 -5.70
N PRO A 72 -5.73 11.15 -6.74
CA PRO A 72 -5.24 11.15 -8.11
C PRO A 72 -4.48 12.46 -8.40
N ARG A 73 -3.38 12.38 -9.16
CA ARG A 73 -2.71 13.56 -9.70
C ARG A 73 -3.68 14.30 -10.62
N GLN A 74 -3.57 15.62 -10.64
CA GLN A 74 -4.24 16.48 -11.60
C GLN A 74 -3.19 17.03 -12.56
N ASP A 75 -3.40 16.87 -13.87
CA ASP A 75 -2.61 17.47 -14.95
C ASP A 75 -3.60 18.25 -15.82
N SER A 76 -3.73 19.54 -15.54
CA SER A 76 -4.63 20.46 -16.26
C SER A 76 -3.81 21.59 -16.87
N SER A 77 -3.60 21.54 -18.18
CA SER A 77 -2.83 22.54 -18.94
C SER A 77 -3.74 23.56 -19.65
N GLY A 78 -4.84 23.96 -19.01
CA GLY A 78 -5.80 24.95 -19.55
C GLY A 78 -6.77 24.40 -20.61
N GLU A 79 -6.28 23.64 -21.59
CA GLU A 79 -7.11 23.10 -22.69
C GLU A 79 -7.46 21.61 -22.55
N THR A 80 -6.74 20.88 -21.69
CA THR A 80 -6.92 19.44 -21.53
C THR A 80 -6.96 19.03 -20.07
N ASN A 81 -7.96 18.22 -19.71
CA ASN A 81 -8.09 17.58 -18.41
C ASN A 81 -7.93 16.06 -18.58
N LYS A 82 -6.76 15.53 -18.24
CA LYS A 82 -6.51 14.08 -18.31
C LYS A 82 -7.13 13.39 -17.09
N LYS A 83 -8.02 12.43 -17.33
CA LYS A 83 -8.59 11.55 -16.29
C LYS A 83 -7.72 10.30 -16.13
N GLY A 84 -7.76 9.68 -14.95
CA GLY A 84 -7.10 8.38 -14.68
C GLY A 84 -5.59 8.45 -14.42
N LEU A 85 -5.09 9.59 -13.96
CA LEU A 85 -3.67 9.76 -13.60
C LEU A 85 -3.32 8.98 -12.31
N SER A 86 -2.03 8.68 -12.13
CA SER A 86 -1.51 8.03 -10.93
C SER A 86 -1.79 8.85 -9.68
N ILE A 87 -1.77 8.23 -8.50
CA ILE A 87 -1.83 8.98 -7.23
C ILE A 87 -0.68 10.00 -7.14
N THR A 88 -0.91 11.12 -6.47
CA THR A 88 0.14 12.06 -6.13
C THR A 88 1.17 11.41 -5.17
N GLN A 89 2.41 11.91 -5.22
CA GLN A 89 3.47 11.51 -4.29
C GLN A 89 3.87 12.64 -3.34
N GLU A 90 3.05 13.70 -3.28
CA GLU A 90 3.34 14.94 -2.53
C GLU A 90 3.11 14.84 -1.01
N GLY A 91 2.60 13.70 -0.52
CA GLY A 91 2.38 13.44 0.91
C GLY A 91 3.46 12.56 1.56
N PRO A 92 3.52 12.52 2.91
CA PRO A 92 4.52 11.74 3.63
C PRO A 92 4.51 10.26 3.21
N THR A 93 5.67 9.76 2.75
CA THR A 93 5.78 8.37 2.27
C THR A 93 5.48 7.33 3.35
N ARG A 94 5.83 7.62 4.61
CA ARG A 94 5.49 6.77 5.76
C ARG A 94 3.97 6.70 5.98
N LEU A 95 3.28 7.83 5.96
CA LEU A 95 1.82 7.87 6.11
C LEU A 95 1.12 7.08 5.00
N ARG A 96 1.56 7.23 3.74
CA ARG A 96 1.03 6.43 2.61
C ARG A 96 1.24 4.93 2.80
N ARG A 97 2.43 4.52 3.26
CA ARG A 97 2.73 3.12 3.58
C ARG A 97 1.81 2.61 4.69
N ASP A 98 1.68 3.35 5.79
CA ASP A 98 0.90 2.92 6.95
C ASP A 98 -0.58 2.80 6.60
N LEU A 99 -1.11 3.74 5.81
CA LEU A 99 -2.47 3.68 5.29
C LEU A 99 -2.67 2.50 4.33
N TYR A 100 -1.69 2.17 3.49
CA TYR A 100 -1.76 0.99 2.62
C TYR A 100 -1.81 -0.31 3.43
N LEU A 101 -0.93 -0.46 4.44
CA LEU A 101 -0.91 -1.63 5.32
C LEU A 101 -2.21 -1.76 6.11
N SER A 102 -2.69 -0.65 6.67
CA SER A 102 -3.94 -0.60 7.42
C SER A 102 -5.12 -0.95 6.52
N ALA A 103 -5.17 -0.41 5.30
CA ALA A 103 -6.22 -0.67 4.31
C ALA A 103 -6.29 -2.14 3.89
N GLU A 104 -5.14 -2.80 3.76
CA GLU A 104 -5.05 -4.21 3.36
C GLU A 104 -5.71 -5.14 4.40
N ILE A 105 -5.61 -4.79 5.68
CA ILE A 105 -6.30 -5.51 6.75
C ILE A 105 -7.75 -5.02 6.89
N ALA A 106 -7.98 -3.71 6.89
CA ALA A 106 -9.31 -3.12 7.10
C ALA A 106 -10.35 -3.65 6.11
N ARG A 107 -10.00 -3.80 4.82
CA ARG A 107 -10.90 -4.35 3.79
C ARG A 107 -11.36 -5.79 4.05
N GLN A 108 -10.71 -6.53 4.95
CA GLN A 108 -11.08 -7.90 5.30
C GLN A 108 -12.11 -7.96 6.44
N TRP A 109 -12.33 -6.84 7.13
CA TRP A 109 -13.18 -6.74 8.31
C TRP A 109 -14.32 -5.73 8.16
N ASP A 110 -14.12 -4.67 7.36
CA ASP A 110 -15.11 -3.62 7.12
C ASP A 110 -15.85 -3.88 5.79
N PRO A 111 -17.17 -4.18 5.80
CA PRO A 111 -17.89 -4.53 4.58
C PRO A 111 -17.97 -3.41 3.53
N PRO A 112 -18.21 -2.13 3.88
CA PRO A 112 -18.09 -1.05 2.91
C PRO A 112 -16.69 -0.93 2.27
N LEU A 113 -15.59 -1.14 3.02
CA LEU A 113 -14.24 -1.18 2.42
C LEU A 113 -14.05 -2.41 1.52
N ALA A 114 -14.58 -3.56 1.91
CA ALA A 114 -14.55 -4.77 1.09
C ALA A 114 -15.29 -4.57 -0.25
N LYS A 115 -16.43 -3.88 -0.21
CA LYS A 115 -17.20 -3.51 -1.40
C LYS A 115 -16.38 -2.65 -2.36
N ILE A 116 -15.74 -1.59 -1.86
CA ILE A 116 -14.86 -0.73 -2.66
C ILE A 116 -13.77 -1.57 -3.32
N TYR A 117 -13.07 -2.40 -2.54
CA TYR A 117 -12.02 -3.28 -3.08
C TYR A 117 -12.55 -4.20 -4.18
N TYR A 118 -13.73 -4.79 -3.98
CA TYR A 118 -14.38 -5.67 -4.95
C TYR A 118 -14.72 -4.91 -6.24
N GLU A 119 -15.36 -3.76 -6.15
CA GLU A 119 -15.74 -2.94 -7.32
C GLU A 119 -14.50 -2.49 -8.14
N GLU A 120 -13.43 -2.10 -7.45
CA GLU A 120 -12.17 -1.70 -8.10
C GLU A 120 -11.54 -2.88 -8.87
N MET A 121 -11.53 -4.08 -8.29
CA MET A 121 -10.96 -5.27 -8.92
C MET A 121 -11.83 -5.85 -10.04
N VAL A 122 -13.14 -5.95 -9.80
CA VAL A 122 -14.09 -6.66 -10.66
C VAL A 122 -14.62 -5.74 -11.75
N ASN A 123 -15.16 -4.58 -11.38
CA ASN A 123 -15.86 -3.70 -12.31
C ASN A 123 -14.89 -2.79 -13.06
N LYS A 124 -13.93 -2.19 -12.35
CA LYS A 124 -12.95 -1.27 -12.97
C LYS A 124 -11.72 -1.98 -13.53
N GLY A 125 -11.53 -3.24 -13.15
CA GLY A 125 -10.44 -4.07 -13.63
C GLY A 125 -9.05 -3.68 -13.12
N HIS A 126 -8.98 -2.97 -12.00
CA HIS A 126 -7.72 -2.52 -11.41
C HIS A 126 -6.91 -3.68 -10.85
N CYS A 127 -5.60 -3.44 -10.68
CA CYS A 127 -4.75 -4.39 -9.96
C CYS A 127 -4.97 -4.30 -8.45
N HIS A 128 -4.58 -5.36 -7.73
CA HIS A 128 -4.69 -5.43 -6.27
C HIS A 128 -4.13 -4.17 -5.58
N LYS A 129 -2.92 -3.71 -5.96
CA LYS A 129 -2.32 -2.52 -5.38
C LYS A 129 -3.16 -1.26 -5.61
N GLN A 130 -3.73 -1.08 -6.79
CA GLN A 130 -4.60 0.06 -7.10
C GLN A 130 -5.89 0.00 -6.29
N ALA A 131 -6.51 -1.18 -6.16
CA ALA A 131 -7.70 -1.38 -5.36
C ALA A 131 -7.45 -1.09 -3.87
N VAL A 132 -6.30 -1.53 -3.32
CA VAL A 132 -5.91 -1.20 -1.94
C VAL A 132 -5.67 0.30 -1.75
N CYS A 133 -5.06 0.99 -2.72
CA CYS A 133 -4.94 2.45 -2.68
C CYS A 133 -6.30 3.16 -2.66
N ALA A 134 -7.29 2.66 -3.41
CA ALA A 134 -8.65 3.18 -3.36
C ALA A 134 -9.26 2.97 -1.96
N VAL A 135 -9.12 1.78 -1.37
CA VAL A 135 -9.53 1.50 0.02
C VAL A 135 -8.85 2.47 1.01
N ALA A 136 -7.54 2.71 0.87
CA ALA A 136 -6.79 3.64 1.73
C ALA A 136 -7.36 5.07 1.70
N THR A 137 -7.87 5.50 0.54
CA THR A 137 -8.55 6.80 0.36
C THR A 137 -9.81 6.91 1.22
N HIS A 138 -10.54 5.82 1.39
CA HIS A 138 -11.73 5.78 2.25
C HIS A 138 -11.38 5.52 3.72
N LEU A 139 -10.29 4.80 3.98
CA LEU A 139 -9.81 4.53 5.34
C LEU A 139 -9.37 5.82 6.05
N ILE A 140 -8.64 6.70 5.37
CA ILE A 140 -8.21 7.96 5.96
C ILE A 140 -9.38 8.89 6.33
N ASN A 141 -10.50 8.81 5.62
CA ASN A 141 -11.71 9.53 6.01
C ASN A 141 -12.28 9.01 7.34
N ARG A 142 -12.29 7.68 7.54
CA ARG A 142 -12.69 7.07 8.82
C ARG A 142 -11.74 7.47 9.95
N ILE A 143 -10.43 7.43 9.69
CA ILE A 143 -9.41 7.90 10.64
C ILE A 143 -9.69 9.36 11.02
N CYS A 144 -9.99 10.23 10.06
CA CYS A 144 -10.33 11.63 10.32
C CYS A 144 -11.54 11.77 11.26
N CYS A 145 -12.62 11.01 11.02
CA CYS A 145 -13.79 11.01 11.90
C CYS A 145 -13.44 10.53 13.32
N VAL A 146 -12.71 9.42 13.45
CA VAL A 146 -12.31 8.89 14.76
C VAL A 146 -11.42 9.87 15.53
N LEU A 147 -10.47 10.52 14.85
CA LEU A 147 -9.58 11.50 15.47
C LEU A 147 -10.31 12.78 15.88
N LYS A 148 -11.27 13.26 15.08
CA LYS A 148 -12.04 14.49 15.39
C LYS A 148 -13.11 14.26 16.46
N GLU A 149 -13.82 13.14 16.36
CA GLU A 149 -14.92 12.81 17.30
C GLU A 149 -14.39 12.14 18.57
N ASN A 150 -13.11 11.74 18.58
CA ASN A 150 -12.44 11.01 19.66
C ASN A 150 -13.31 9.90 20.26
N ARG A 151 -13.87 9.05 19.39
CA ARG A 151 -14.69 7.90 19.78
C ARG A 151 -14.25 6.65 19.03
N PRO A 152 -14.49 5.44 19.60
CA PRO A 152 -14.16 4.21 18.90
C PRO A 152 -14.96 4.09 17.60
N TYR A 153 -14.31 3.51 16.60
CA TYR A 153 -14.90 3.14 15.33
C TYR A 153 -15.85 1.96 15.50
N GLU A 154 -17.02 2.07 14.91
CA GLU A 154 -18.03 1.02 14.90
C GLU A 154 -18.13 0.41 13.51
N LEU A 155 -18.03 -0.91 13.42
CA LEU A 155 -18.26 -1.64 12.18
C LEU A 155 -19.73 -1.52 11.79
N ARG A 156 -19.97 -1.12 10.54
CA ARG A 156 -21.31 -0.97 9.97
C ARG A 156 -21.45 -1.77 8.68
N ASP A 157 -22.66 -2.22 8.41
CA ASP A 157 -23.00 -2.82 7.13
C ASP A 157 -23.12 -1.76 6.01
N LEU A 158 -23.60 -2.19 4.85
CA LEU A 158 -23.79 -1.31 3.69
C LEU A 158 -24.95 -0.31 3.87
N ASP A 159 -25.89 -0.63 4.76
CA ASP A 159 -27.08 0.16 5.07
C ASP A 159 -26.84 1.08 6.29
N GLY A 160 -25.66 1.00 6.91
CA GLY A 160 -25.23 1.82 8.03
C GLY A 160 -25.56 1.25 9.41
N LYS A 161 -26.08 0.02 9.52
CA LYS A 161 -26.40 -0.63 10.81
C LYS A 161 -25.13 -1.17 11.47
N PRO A 162 -24.99 -1.05 12.81
CA PRO A 162 -23.85 -1.62 13.53
C PRO A 162 -23.89 -3.15 13.46
N ILE A 163 -22.73 -3.77 13.25
CA ILE A 163 -22.57 -5.22 13.12
C ILE A 163 -21.38 -5.75 13.92
N SER A 164 -21.43 -7.02 14.29
CA SER A 164 -20.30 -7.68 14.93
C SER A 164 -19.19 -8.03 13.93
N SER A 165 -17.93 -8.07 14.37
CA SER A 165 -16.77 -8.46 13.55
C SER A 165 -16.93 -9.85 12.91
N LYS A 166 -17.61 -10.79 13.58
CA LYS A 166 -17.89 -12.14 13.04
C LYS A 166 -18.88 -12.07 11.88
N GLU A 167 -19.93 -11.28 12.03
CA GLU A 167 -20.97 -11.09 11.00
C GLU A 167 -20.41 -10.35 9.80
N ALA A 168 -19.60 -9.32 10.03
CA ALA A 168 -18.90 -8.58 9.00
C ALA A 168 -18.02 -9.51 8.14
N LYS A 169 -17.22 -10.36 8.78
CA LYS A 169 -16.36 -11.33 8.09
C LYS A 169 -17.15 -12.35 7.27
N ARG A 170 -18.28 -12.83 7.79
CA ARG A 170 -19.20 -13.71 7.05
C ARG A 170 -19.75 -13.00 5.81
N MET A 171 -20.28 -11.78 5.98
CA MET A 171 -20.83 -10.98 4.89
C MET A 171 -19.79 -10.69 3.80
N ILE A 172 -18.55 -10.37 4.18
CA ILE A 172 -17.46 -10.12 3.24
C ILE A 172 -17.11 -11.37 2.44
N LYS A 173 -17.03 -12.53 3.10
CA LYS A 173 -16.74 -13.81 2.44
C LYS A 173 -17.84 -14.20 1.45
N GLU A 174 -19.10 -13.94 1.79
CA GLU A 174 -20.25 -14.28 0.94
C GLU A 174 -20.41 -13.33 -0.25
N LYS A 175 -20.36 -12.01 -0.02
CA LYS A 175 -20.72 -10.99 -1.03
C LYS A 175 -19.54 -10.40 -1.80
N PHE A 176 -18.35 -10.33 -1.19
CA PHE A 176 -17.21 -9.59 -1.73
C PHE A 176 -16.00 -10.47 -2.04
N ASN A 177 -16.24 -11.75 -2.33
CA ASN A 177 -15.18 -12.65 -2.76
C ASN A 177 -14.78 -12.36 -4.22
N VAL A 178 -13.58 -11.81 -4.43
CA VAL A 178 -13.03 -11.59 -5.77
C VAL A 178 -12.62 -12.93 -6.39
N PRO A 179 -13.20 -13.33 -7.54
CA PRO A 179 -12.87 -14.58 -8.23
C PRO A 179 -11.37 -14.73 -8.54
N GLU A 180 -10.85 -15.96 -8.51
CA GLU A 180 -9.42 -16.23 -8.74
C GLU A 180 -9.01 -15.89 -10.17
N GLU A 181 -9.90 -16.03 -11.16
CA GLU A 181 -9.65 -15.61 -12.55
C GLU A 181 -9.26 -14.12 -12.65
N ILE A 182 -9.97 -13.26 -11.91
CA ILE A 182 -9.68 -11.82 -11.87
C ILE A 182 -8.32 -11.56 -11.21
N ARG A 183 -7.99 -12.32 -10.16
CA ARG A 183 -6.68 -12.22 -9.48
C ARG A 183 -5.54 -12.69 -10.41
N GLN A 184 -5.77 -13.74 -11.18
CA GLN A 184 -4.80 -14.28 -12.15
C GLN A 184 -4.57 -13.34 -13.34
N ARG A 185 -5.62 -12.70 -13.86
CA ARG A 185 -5.52 -11.69 -14.92
C ARG A 185 -4.44 -10.65 -14.62
N THR A 186 -4.43 -10.17 -13.38
CA THR A 186 -3.48 -9.16 -12.92
C THR A 186 -2.08 -9.72 -12.67
N ARG A 187 -1.97 -10.96 -12.18
CA ARG A 187 -0.68 -11.66 -11.98
C ARG A 187 0.04 -11.92 -13.31
N SER A 188 -0.71 -12.08 -14.41
CA SER A 188 -0.15 -12.36 -15.74
C SER A 188 0.79 -11.27 -16.27
N ARG A 189 0.75 -10.02 -15.79
CA ARG A 189 1.78 -9.00 -16.13
C ARG A 189 3.20 -9.41 -15.71
N LYS A 190 3.36 -10.37 -14.79
CA LYS A 190 4.66 -11.01 -14.48
C LYS A 190 5.21 -11.79 -15.70
N SER A 191 4.33 -12.30 -16.58
CA SER A 191 4.70 -12.86 -17.90
C SER A 191 5.43 -11.83 -18.78
N SER A 192 5.08 -10.54 -18.73
CA SER A 192 5.80 -9.50 -19.48
C SER A 192 7.22 -9.26 -18.96
N LYS A 193 7.49 -9.50 -17.66
CA LYS A 193 8.84 -9.49 -17.11
C LYS A 193 9.66 -10.67 -17.67
N ASN A 194 9.05 -11.86 -17.70
CA ASN A 194 9.65 -13.04 -18.34
C ASN A 194 9.91 -12.79 -19.84
N LYS A 195 9.00 -12.13 -20.57
CA LYS A 195 9.20 -11.72 -21.97
C LYS A 195 10.35 -10.71 -22.15
N LYS A 196 10.60 -9.83 -21.17
CA LYS A 196 11.74 -8.89 -21.20
C LYS A 196 13.06 -9.63 -20.98
N GLU A 197 13.11 -10.53 -20.01
CA GLU A 197 14.27 -11.40 -19.74
C GLU A 197 14.55 -12.33 -20.93
N GLU A 198 13.51 -12.90 -21.54
CA GLU A 198 13.59 -13.70 -22.76
C GLU A 198 14.05 -12.86 -23.97
N ARG A 199 13.56 -11.62 -24.11
CA ARG A 199 14.03 -10.69 -25.16
C ARG A 199 15.50 -10.31 -24.98
N ILE A 200 15.94 -10.09 -23.74
CA ILE A 200 17.36 -9.82 -23.43
C ILE A 200 18.21 -11.06 -23.73
N ARG A 201 17.77 -12.26 -23.33
CA ARG A 201 18.44 -13.53 -23.69
C ARG A 201 18.54 -13.72 -25.20
N ASN A 202 17.45 -13.49 -25.94
CA ASN A 202 17.44 -13.60 -27.40
C ASN A 202 18.33 -12.53 -28.06
N LEU A 203 18.47 -11.35 -27.46
CA LEU A 203 19.38 -10.31 -27.94
C LEU A 203 20.86 -10.73 -27.76
N PHE A 204 21.20 -11.29 -26.60
CA PHE A 204 22.55 -11.82 -26.34
C PHE A 204 22.90 -12.99 -27.28
N ALA A 205 21.99 -13.94 -27.49
CA ALA A 205 22.19 -15.05 -28.42
C ALA A 205 22.51 -14.56 -29.84
N ARG A 206 21.74 -13.59 -30.35
CA ARG A 206 21.99 -12.98 -31.67
C ARG A 206 23.35 -12.28 -31.77
N GLN A 207 23.81 -11.65 -30.69
CA GLN A 207 25.10 -10.95 -30.67
C GLN A 207 26.29 -11.92 -30.61
N LEU A 208 26.13 -13.10 -29.99
CA LEU A 208 27.14 -14.15 -29.97
C LEU A 208 27.35 -14.82 -31.35
N ASP A 209 26.27 -14.94 -32.12
CA ASP A 209 26.27 -15.50 -33.48
C ASP A 209 26.75 -14.51 -34.55
N ALA A 210 26.78 -13.22 -34.23
CA ALA A 210 27.17 -12.17 -35.17
C ALA A 210 28.69 -12.18 -35.46
N PRO A 211 29.10 -11.84 -36.70
CA PRO A 211 30.51 -11.74 -37.07
C PRO A 211 31.20 -10.64 -36.25
N GLN A 212 32.31 -10.99 -35.60
CA GLN A 212 33.00 -10.15 -34.60
C GLN A 212 33.80 -8.98 -35.20
N ASN A 213 33.69 -8.76 -36.51
CA ASN A 213 34.40 -7.70 -37.23
C ASN A 213 33.69 -6.33 -37.16
N SER A 214 32.60 -6.22 -36.40
CA SER A 214 31.84 -4.99 -36.20
C SER A 214 32.21 -4.35 -34.86
N TYR A 215 32.73 -3.11 -34.89
CA TYR A 215 33.07 -2.31 -33.70
C TYR A 215 31.90 -2.04 -32.74
N THR A 216 30.67 -2.37 -33.13
CA THR A 216 29.45 -2.12 -32.35
C THR A 216 29.05 -3.32 -31.48
N ILE A 217 29.70 -4.48 -31.64
CA ILE A 217 29.38 -5.71 -30.92
C ILE A 217 30.49 -5.99 -29.90
N PRO A 218 30.17 -6.15 -28.60
CA PRO A 218 31.17 -6.48 -27.60
C PRO A 218 31.85 -7.83 -27.90
N PRO A 219 33.15 -7.99 -27.58
CA PRO A 219 33.85 -9.26 -27.73
C PRO A 219 33.12 -10.44 -27.06
N LYS A 220 33.14 -11.62 -27.70
CA LYS A 220 32.41 -12.82 -27.23
C LYS A 220 32.64 -13.15 -25.74
N ASP A 221 33.85 -12.98 -25.24
CA ASP A 221 34.21 -13.30 -23.86
C ASP A 221 33.47 -12.40 -22.85
N ILE A 222 33.20 -11.15 -23.21
CA ILE A 222 32.44 -10.20 -22.41
C ILE A 222 30.95 -10.55 -22.46
N LEU A 223 30.42 -10.88 -23.64
CA LEU A 223 29.03 -11.31 -23.81
C LEU A 223 28.72 -12.59 -23.02
N GLN A 224 29.61 -13.57 -23.01
CA GLN A 224 29.45 -14.81 -22.22
C GLN A 224 29.50 -14.57 -20.71
N LYS A 225 30.31 -13.61 -20.24
CA LYS A 225 30.31 -13.18 -18.83
C LYS A 225 28.99 -12.49 -18.46
N LEU A 226 28.50 -11.60 -19.31
CA LEU A 226 27.23 -10.89 -19.11
C LEU A 226 26.02 -11.82 -19.15
N GLU A 227 26.01 -12.82 -20.03
CA GLU A 227 24.94 -13.83 -20.09
C GLU A 227 24.84 -14.64 -18.78
N LYS A 228 25.97 -14.98 -18.16
CA LYS A 228 26.03 -15.67 -16.87
C LYS A 228 25.50 -14.82 -15.70
N ILE A 229 25.55 -13.49 -15.82
CA ILE A 229 25.01 -12.55 -14.82
C ILE A 229 23.49 -12.40 -14.95
N VAL A 230 22.94 -12.66 -16.14
CA VAL A 230 21.51 -12.52 -16.45
C VAL A 230 20.71 -13.83 -16.18
N LYS A 231 21.40 -14.97 -16.02
CA LYS A 231 20.82 -16.26 -15.57
C LYS A 231 20.61 -16.27 -14.06
#